data_AF-A0A9N9S505-F1
#
_entry.id   AF-A0A9N9S505-F1
#
_cell.length_a   1.000
_cell.length_b   1.000
_cell.length_c   1.000
_cell.angle_alpha   90.00
_cell.angle_beta   90.00
_cell.angle_gamma   90.00
#
_symmetry.space_group_name_H-M   'P 1'
#
loop_
_entity.id
_entity.type
_entity.pdbx_description
1 polymer ?
#
loop_
_entity_poly.entity_id
_entity_poly.type
_entity_poly.pdbx_seq_one_letter_code
_entity_poly.pdbx_strand_id
1 'polypeptide(L)'
;MQLKQAIFCTFIFIVVSSSEAQQNVDTKISRVKGNILRNITGTQEFEDHIVTSSLDNSMMIRMFYRGLREFYNRLVTGTGERHNSDRFQRRVPNNVLFPCDIRGFRSQKIPKSVHQLRPGDIDVIAAMGDSLTSATAANSVGLWEVLVENRGLSWCIGGQGNWKSHLTLPNILKVFNPKLFGFSLSDSYNVHKTAQFNIAENIATTSDMPYNARALMERMKQDPRVDMKRQWKLLTFMIGGNDFCSDICYQSNATLWLNDVQEKALIATLRYLRDASPRTLVNLVPSPLISLMFSMDKVNTPLTCNLARPIECSCIFGQKFSRNRELFRKIERKFTRIMERISYLPEFHADDFTVVYQPFFKDANVFYRNENKPDLTLMAIDCVHLSQKGHAVSANGIWNNMMEPVGRKSLGFDHLFRTFKCPSLRNPYIYTNYNSF
;
A
#
# COMPACT_ATOMS: atom_id res chain seq x y z
N MET A 1 -16.62 24.52 -6.59
CA MET A 1 -16.30 24.08 -5.21
C MET A 1 -17.53 23.54 -4.48
N GLN A 2 -18.64 24.29 -4.43
CA GLN A 2 -19.89 23.87 -3.76
C GLN A 2 -20.50 22.55 -4.30
N LEU A 3 -20.52 22.32 -5.61
CA LEU A 3 -21.03 21.06 -6.19
C LEU A 3 -20.22 19.82 -5.76
N LYS A 4 -18.89 19.93 -5.70
CA LYS A 4 -17.99 18.84 -5.29
C LYS A 4 -18.15 18.51 -3.80
N GLN A 5 -18.37 19.52 -2.97
CA GLN A 5 -18.63 19.36 -1.54
C GLN A 5 -20.01 18.73 -1.26
N ALA A 6 -21.04 19.14 -1.99
CA ALA A 6 -22.39 18.56 -1.85
C ALA A 6 -22.40 17.06 -2.17
N ILE A 7 -21.74 16.65 -3.26
CA ILE A 7 -21.63 15.23 -3.65
C ILE A 7 -20.85 14.41 -2.61
N PHE A 8 -19.79 14.97 -2.04
CA PHE A 8 -19.02 14.32 -0.96
C PHE A 8 -19.88 14.07 0.29
N CYS A 9 -20.69 15.06 0.71
CA CYS A 9 -21.62 14.88 1.81
C CYS A 9 -22.66 13.78 1.52
N THR A 10 -23.22 13.72 0.30
CA THR A 10 -24.15 12.66 -0.09
C THR A 10 -23.48 11.27 -0.08
N PHE A 11 -22.21 11.17 -0.46
CA PHE A 11 -21.45 9.91 -0.43
C PHE A 11 -21.29 9.36 0.99
N ILE A 12 -20.91 10.20 1.95
CA ILE A 12 -20.76 9.80 3.36
C ILE A 12 -22.08 9.26 3.93
N PHE A 13 -23.21 9.92 3.65
CA PHE A 13 -24.52 9.49 4.14
C PHE A 13 -24.96 8.10 3.62
N ILE A 14 -24.50 7.68 2.46
CA ILE A 14 -24.87 6.38 1.85
C ILE A 14 -23.96 5.25 2.33
N VAL A 15 -22.68 5.51 2.58
CA VAL A 15 -21.73 4.49 3.08
C VAL A 15 -22.09 4.03 4.49
N VAL A 16 -22.77 4.88 5.28
CA VAL A 16 -23.16 4.59 6.67
C VAL A 16 -24.42 3.68 6.77
N SER A 17 -25.13 3.40 5.66
CA SER A 17 -26.46 2.77 5.71
C SER A 17 -26.59 1.35 5.13
N SER A 18 -25.50 0.61 4.87
CA SER A 18 -25.59 -0.76 4.36
C SER A 18 -24.91 -1.79 5.26
N SER A 19 -25.70 -2.49 6.07
CA SER A 19 -25.33 -3.77 6.68
C SER A 19 -26.53 -4.70 6.66
N GLU A 20 -26.47 -5.77 5.86
CA GLU A 20 -26.94 -7.14 6.19
C GLU A 20 -26.87 -8.12 4.98
N ALA A 21 -26.36 -9.33 5.27
CA ALA A 21 -26.51 -10.66 4.62
C ALA A 21 -26.17 -10.84 3.11
N GLN A 22 -25.72 -11.98 2.56
CA GLN A 22 -25.70 -13.41 2.96
C GLN A 22 -24.60 -14.19 2.18
N GLN A 23 -24.24 -15.39 2.65
CA GLN A 23 -23.19 -16.28 2.10
C GLN A 23 -23.60 -17.07 0.82
N ASN A 24 -22.55 -17.43 0.07
CA ASN A 24 -22.42 -18.54 -0.90
C ASN A 24 -23.05 -18.38 -2.30
N VAL A 25 -22.29 -17.81 -3.24
CA VAL A 25 -22.51 -17.94 -4.69
C VAL A 25 -21.14 -18.00 -5.40
N ASP A 26 -21.07 -18.79 -6.48
CA ASP A 26 -19.90 -19.00 -7.35
C ASP A 26 -18.90 -17.83 -7.39
N THR A 27 -17.64 -18.16 -7.09
CA THR A 27 -16.55 -17.19 -6.84
C THR A 27 -16.00 -16.53 -8.10
N LYS A 28 -16.68 -16.61 -9.25
CA LYS A 28 -16.20 -16.02 -10.52
C LYS A 28 -17.31 -15.27 -11.22
N ILE A 29 -17.22 -13.94 -11.27
CA ILE A 29 -18.17 -13.06 -11.98
C ILE A 29 -17.44 -12.32 -13.10
N SER A 30 -17.93 -12.38 -14.34
CA SER A 30 -17.34 -11.65 -15.48
C SER A 30 -17.48 -10.12 -15.33
N ARG A 31 -16.39 -9.36 -15.48
CA ARG A 31 -16.39 -7.87 -15.43
C ARG A 31 -17.10 -7.18 -16.60
N VAL A 32 -17.38 -7.89 -17.70
CA VAL A 32 -17.91 -7.28 -18.93
C VAL A 32 -19.32 -6.69 -18.77
N LYS A 33 -20.06 -7.09 -17.72
CA LYS A 33 -21.46 -6.66 -17.48
C LYS A 33 -21.63 -5.63 -16.35
N GLY A 34 -20.56 -5.05 -15.80
CA GLY A 34 -20.58 -4.41 -14.48
C GLY A 34 -20.61 -2.88 -14.41
N ASN A 35 -20.27 -2.14 -15.47
CA ASN A 35 -20.15 -0.68 -15.43
C ASN A 35 -21.04 -0.04 -16.51
N ILE A 36 -22.22 0.45 -16.11
CA ILE A 36 -23.20 1.13 -17.00
C ILE A 36 -22.59 2.40 -17.62
N LEU A 37 -21.56 2.97 -16.98
CA LEU A 37 -20.90 4.19 -17.43
C LEU A 37 -19.62 3.93 -18.25
N ARG A 38 -19.17 2.68 -18.45
CA ARG A 38 -17.90 2.35 -19.14
C ARG A 38 -17.74 3.04 -20.50
N ASN A 39 -18.81 3.06 -21.30
CA ASN A 39 -18.81 3.69 -22.62
C ASN A 39 -18.82 5.23 -22.54
N ILE A 40 -19.34 5.80 -21.45
CA ILE A 40 -19.40 7.25 -21.20
C ILE A 40 -18.07 7.76 -20.60
N THR A 41 -17.43 6.93 -19.77
CA THR A 41 -16.20 7.29 -19.06
C THR A 41 -14.94 7.11 -19.89
N GLY A 42 -14.98 6.31 -20.96
CA GLY A 42 -13.81 6.01 -21.80
C GLY A 42 -12.66 5.34 -21.02
N THR A 43 -12.93 4.89 -19.80
CA THR A 43 -11.94 4.27 -18.91
C THR A 43 -11.65 2.86 -19.41
N GLN A 44 -10.36 2.56 -19.59
CA GLN A 44 -9.94 1.21 -19.93
C GLN A 44 -9.77 0.38 -18.66
N GLU A 45 -10.62 -0.60 -18.49
CA GLU A 45 -10.59 -1.56 -17.39
C GLU A 45 -9.96 -2.89 -17.84
N PHE A 46 -9.47 -3.68 -16.89
CA PHE A 46 -9.08 -5.06 -17.15
C PHE A 46 -10.32 -5.94 -17.39
N GLU A 47 -10.26 -6.78 -18.43
CA GLU A 47 -11.25 -7.82 -18.71
C GLU A 47 -10.86 -9.10 -17.97
N ASP A 48 -11.15 -9.13 -16.68
CA ASP A 48 -10.90 -10.29 -15.83
C ASP A 48 -12.21 -10.78 -15.17
N HIS A 49 -12.13 -11.93 -14.52
CA HIS A 49 -13.19 -12.40 -13.64
C HIS A 49 -12.96 -11.80 -12.26
N ILE A 50 -14.01 -11.26 -11.66
CA ILE A 50 -14.02 -10.92 -10.25
C ILE A 50 -14.02 -12.24 -9.49
N VAL A 51 -12.94 -12.50 -8.76
CA VAL A 51 -13.03 -13.37 -7.58
C VAL A 51 -13.73 -12.54 -6.49
N THR A 52 -14.69 -13.08 -5.74
CA THR A 52 -15.45 -12.28 -4.77
C THR A 52 -14.83 -12.38 -3.38
N SER A 53 -14.71 -11.23 -2.67
CA SER A 53 -14.42 -11.18 -1.23
C SER A 53 -15.68 -10.91 -0.42
N SER A 54 -15.61 -10.93 0.91
CA SER A 54 -16.70 -10.46 1.79
C SER A 54 -17.14 -9.02 1.51
N LEU A 55 -16.24 -8.19 0.97
CA LEU A 55 -16.53 -6.82 0.52
C LEU A 55 -17.41 -6.81 -0.75
N ASP A 56 -17.49 -7.93 -1.47
CA ASP A 56 -18.27 -8.10 -2.70
C ASP A 56 -19.62 -8.80 -2.49
N ASN A 57 -20.06 -9.00 -1.24
CA ASN A 57 -21.23 -9.82 -0.90
C ASN A 57 -22.55 -9.36 -1.57
N SER A 58 -22.63 -8.11 -2.06
CA SER A 58 -23.77 -7.63 -2.86
C SER A 58 -23.33 -7.06 -4.20
N MET A 59 -23.70 -7.74 -5.29
CA MET A 59 -23.40 -7.31 -6.66
C MET A 59 -24.01 -5.94 -7.00
N MET A 60 -25.25 -5.69 -6.56
CA MET A 60 -25.98 -4.43 -6.79
C MET A 60 -25.31 -3.25 -6.08
N ILE A 61 -25.02 -3.38 -4.78
CA ILE A 61 -24.37 -2.33 -3.98
C ILE A 61 -22.99 -2.03 -4.56
N ARG A 62 -22.25 -3.07 -4.96
CA ARG A 62 -20.94 -2.92 -5.59
C ARG A 62 -21.02 -2.18 -6.92
N MET A 63 -21.96 -2.52 -7.80
CA MET A 63 -22.12 -1.84 -9.08
C MET A 63 -22.47 -0.36 -8.87
N PHE A 64 -23.34 -0.06 -7.91
CA PHE A 64 -23.66 1.30 -7.52
C PHE A 64 -22.45 2.06 -6.97
N TYR A 65 -21.73 1.47 -6.01
CA TYR A 65 -20.54 2.05 -5.39
C TYR A 65 -19.42 2.30 -6.41
N ARG A 66 -19.20 1.36 -7.34
CA ARG A 66 -18.25 1.51 -8.46
C ARG A 66 -18.67 2.61 -9.41
N GLY A 67 -19.94 2.65 -9.83
CA GLY A 67 -20.45 3.71 -10.69
C GLY A 67 -20.30 5.10 -10.05
N LEU A 68 -20.55 5.20 -8.74
CA LEU A 68 -20.41 6.45 -7.97
C LEU A 68 -18.94 6.86 -7.82
N ARG A 69 -18.04 5.90 -7.57
CA ARG A 69 -16.59 6.11 -7.55
C ARG A 69 -16.08 6.59 -8.90
N GLU A 70 -16.40 5.91 -10.00
CA GLU A 70 -16.03 6.34 -11.36
C GLU A 70 -16.49 7.78 -11.66
N PHE A 71 -17.74 8.09 -11.32
CA PHE A 71 -18.28 9.44 -11.48
C PHE A 71 -17.51 10.47 -10.64
N TYR A 72 -17.23 10.15 -9.38
CA TYR A 72 -16.47 11.01 -8.48
C TYR A 72 -15.04 11.22 -8.95
N ASN A 73 -14.32 10.17 -9.37
CA ASN A 73 -12.97 10.27 -9.92
C ASN A 73 -12.94 11.15 -11.17
N ARG A 74 -13.97 11.11 -12.02
CA ARG A 74 -14.08 12.01 -13.18
C ARG A 74 -14.32 13.47 -12.79
N LEU A 75 -15.12 13.72 -11.76
CA LEU A 75 -15.36 15.08 -11.24
C LEU A 75 -14.15 15.66 -10.51
N VAL A 76 -13.37 14.79 -9.87
CA VAL A 76 -12.18 15.13 -9.08
C VAL A 76 -10.94 14.47 -9.73
N THR A 77 -10.70 14.80 -11.01
CA THR A 77 -9.56 14.28 -11.78
C THR A 77 -8.27 15.05 -11.55
N GLY A 78 -7.15 14.38 -11.85
CA GLY A 78 -5.85 15.02 -12.03
C GLY A 78 -5.28 15.59 -10.75
N THR A 79 -5.72 15.09 -9.58
CA THR A 79 -5.11 15.51 -8.31
C THR A 79 -3.67 15.01 -8.25
N GLY A 80 -3.37 13.85 -8.86
CA GLY A 80 -2.03 13.30 -9.00
C GLY A 80 -1.03 14.22 -9.72
N GLU A 81 -1.49 15.08 -10.64
CA GLU A 81 -0.63 15.99 -11.43
C GLU A 81 -0.29 17.30 -10.72
N ARG A 82 -0.75 17.49 -9.48
CA ARG A 82 -0.40 18.66 -8.69
C ARG A 82 1.05 18.59 -8.23
N HIS A 83 1.69 19.76 -8.14
CA HIS A 83 3.12 19.85 -7.79
C HIS A 83 3.46 20.95 -6.79
N ASN A 84 2.46 21.73 -6.36
CA ASN A 84 2.67 22.92 -5.54
C ASN A 84 1.87 22.83 -4.23
N SER A 85 2.49 22.28 -3.19
CA SER A 85 2.16 22.55 -1.79
C SER A 85 3.29 22.06 -0.87
N ASP A 86 3.23 22.44 0.40
CA ASP A 86 4.13 21.97 1.46
C ASP A 86 4.01 20.47 1.78
N ARG A 87 2.91 19.83 1.35
CA ARG A 87 2.64 18.39 1.45
C ARG A 87 3.24 17.58 0.31
N PHE A 88 4.00 18.22 -0.58
CA PHE A 88 4.73 17.57 -1.66
C PHE A 88 6.21 17.45 -1.32
N GLN A 89 6.85 16.40 -1.82
CA GLN A 89 8.30 16.34 -1.91
C GLN A 89 8.81 17.57 -2.66
N ARG A 90 9.83 18.21 -2.10
CA ARG A 90 10.56 19.26 -2.84
C ARG A 90 11.26 18.64 -4.03
N ARG A 91 11.07 19.24 -5.21
CA ARG A 91 11.72 18.79 -6.44
C ARG A 91 13.23 18.83 -6.28
N VAL A 92 13.88 17.71 -6.57
CA VAL A 92 15.33 17.63 -6.63
C VAL A 92 15.81 18.25 -7.96
N PRO A 93 16.76 19.20 -7.94
CA PRO A 93 17.26 19.84 -9.17
C PRO A 93 17.81 18.86 -10.21
N ASN A 94 17.72 19.24 -11.49
CA ASN A 94 18.14 18.37 -12.60
C ASN A 94 19.65 18.07 -12.62
N ASN A 95 20.49 18.96 -12.07
CA ASN A 95 21.93 18.78 -11.95
C ASN A 95 22.34 17.83 -10.80
N VAL A 96 21.45 17.51 -9.86
CA VAL A 96 21.75 16.58 -8.77
C VAL A 96 21.69 15.14 -9.29
N LEU A 97 22.77 14.39 -9.10
CA LEU A 97 22.86 12.98 -9.47
C LEU A 97 22.11 12.10 -8.47
N PHE A 98 21.75 10.88 -8.90
CA PHE A 98 21.17 9.90 -7.99
C PHE A 98 22.18 9.56 -6.86
N PRO A 99 21.75 9.40 -5.59
CA PRO A 99 22.68 9.27 -4.46
C PRO A 99 23.63 8.06 -4.51
N CYS A 100 23.31 7.02 -5.29
CA CYS A 100 24.09 5.79 -5.39
C CYS A 100 24.80 5.65 -6.75
N ASP A 101 25.94 4.94 -6.76
CA ASP A 101 26.47 4.41 -8.03
C ASP A 101 25.49 3.36 -8.59
N ILE A 102 25.22 3.44 -9.88
CA ILE A 102 24.25 2.61 -10.58
C ILE A 102 24.94 1.48 -11.37
N ARG A 103 26.26 1.56 -11.56
CA ARG A 103 27.02 0.64 -12.40
C ARG A 103 27.19 -0.71 -11.70
N GLY A 104 26.88 -1.79 -12.42
CA GLY A 104 27.07 -3.16 -11.94
C GLY A 104 25.97 -3.68 -10.99
N PHE A 105 24.90 -2.92 -10.74
CA PHE A 105 23.79 -3.35 -9.87
C PHE A 105 22.60 -3.97 -10.62
N ARG A 106 22.78 -4.35 -11.89
CA ARG A 106 21.99 -5.38 -12.59
C ARG A 106 22.93 -6.52 -12.97
N SER A 107 22.53 -7.76 -12.70
CA SER A 107 23.33 -8.95 -12.94
C SER A 107 23.43 -9.25 -14.44
N GLN A 108 24.61 -9.69 -14.88
CA GLN A 108 24.84 -10.06 -16.30
C GLN A 108 24.06 -11.31 -16.71
N LYS A 109 23.85 -12.22 -15.75
CA LYS A 109 22.99 -13.40 -15.89
C LYS A 109 21.87 -13.29 -14.89
N ILE A 110 20.67 -13.74 -15.28
CA ILE A 110 19.51 -13.75 -14.38
C ILE A 110 19.88 -14.62 -13.17
N PRO A 111 19.81 -14.07 -11.93
CA PRO A 111 20.14 -14.84 -10.74
C PRO A 111 19.19 -16.02 -10.59
N LYS A 112 19.70 -17.10 -9.98
CA LYS A 112 18.92 -18.31 -9.67
C LYS A 112 18.27 -18.23 -8.29
N SER A 113 18.92 -17.53 -7.36
CA SER A 113 18.47 -17.39 -5.98
C SER A 113 18.01 -15.97 -5.68
N VAL A 114 16.92 -15.83 -4.94
CA VAL A 114 16.33 -14.58 -4.44
C VAL A 114 17.29 -13.86 -3.48
N HIS A 115 18.20 -14.61 -2.87
CA HIS A 115 19.24 -14.10 -1.97
C HIS A 115 20.41 -13.43 -2.72
N GLN A 116 20.39 -13.47 -4.05
CA GLN A 116 21.41 -12.88 -4.92
C GLN A 116 20.82 -11.78 -5.84
N LEU A 117 19.62 -11.28 -5.55
CA LEU A 117 19.01 -10.20 -6.32
C LEU A 117 19.73 -8.88 -6.05
N ARG A 118 20.22 -8.25 -7.10
CA ARG A 118 20.62 -6.85 -7.09
C ARG A 118 19.38 -5.97 -7.38
N PRO A 119 19.37 -4.68 -7.01
CA PRO A 119 18.22 -3.81 -7.29
C PRO A 119 17.79 -3.81 -8.76
N GLY A 120 18.76 -3.84 -9.68
CA GLY A 120 18.50 -3.89 -11.11
C GLY A 120 18.02 -5.24 -11.61
N ASP A 121 17.96 -6.31 -10.82
CA ASP A 121 17.45 -7.63 -11.26
C ASP A 121 15.93 -7.74 -11.16
N ILE A 122 15.26 -6.80 -10.51
CA ILE A 122 13.80 -6.76 -10.42
C ILE A 122 13.22 -6.33 -11.77
N ASP A 123 12.41 -7.19 -12.38
CA ASP A 123 11.78 -6.92 -13.67
C ASP A 123 10.32 -6.46 -13.50
N VAL A 124 9.61 -7.04 -12.53
CA VAL A 124 8.20 -6.73 -12.25
C VAL A 124 8.05 -6.24 -10.81
N ILE A 125 7.28 -5.17 -10.62
CA ILE A 125 6.86 -4.73 -9.29
C ILE A 125 5.34 -4.82 -9.15
N ALA A 126 4.89 -5.26 -7.98
CA ALA A 126 3.47 -5.43 -7.66
C ALA A 126 3.19 -5.04 -6.20
N ALA A 127 1.93 -4.75 -5.90
CA ALA A 127 1.52 -4.46 -4.53
C ALA A 127 0.10 -4.89 -4.22
N MET A 128 -0.09 -5.30 -2.96
CA MET A 128 -1.39 -5.60 -2.37
C MET A 128 -1.50 -4.98 -0.98
N GLY A 129 -2.72 -4.57 -0.62
CA GLY A 129 -2.98 -3.89 0.63
C GLY A 129 -4.27 -3.08 0.62
N ASP A 130 -4.27 -2.00 1.39
CA ASP A 130 -5.42 -1.12 1.61
C ASP A 130 -5.24 0.27 0.96
N SER A 131 -5.98 1.27 1.47
CA SER A 131 -5.98 2.65 0.97
C SER A 131 -4.64 3.37 1.05
N LEU A 132 -3.75 2.98 1.98
CA LEU A 132 -2.39 3.51 2.04
C LEU A 132 -1.51 2.96 0.90
N THR A 133 -1.79 1.76 0.40
CA THR A 133 -1.10 1.18 -0.76
C THR A 133 -1.64 1.76 -2.08
N SER A 134 -2.92 2.16 -2.12
CA SER A 134 -3.51 2.88 -3.26
C SER A 134 -3.17 4.38 -3.28
N ALA A 135 -2.46 4.89 -2.27
CA ALA A 135 -2.15 6.31 -2.10
C ALA A 135 -3.40 7.20 -2.13
N THR A 136 -4.42 6.74 -1.42
CA THR A 136 -5.67 7.50 -1.25
C THR A 136 -5.36 8.85 -0.62
N ALA A 137 -5.97 9.92 -1.16
CA ALA A 137 -5.84 11.29 -0.68
C ALA A 137 -4.44 11.91 -0.71
N ALA A 138 -3.43 11.28 -1.34
CA ALA A 138 -2.05 11.73 -1.27
C ALA A 138 -1.83 13.18 -1.72
N ASN A 139 -2.62 13.64 -2.71
CA ASN A 139 -2.61 15.02 -3.21
C ASN A 139 -3.86 15.82 -2.85
N SER A 140 -4.59 15.40 -1.81
CA SER A 140 -5.80 16.10 -1.36
C SER A 140 -5.50 17.51 -0.85
N VAL A 141 -6.30 18.48 -1.31
CA VAL A 141 -6.30 19.86 -0.77
C VAL A 141 -7.55 20.18 0.04
N GLY A 142 -8.50 19.24 0.10
CA GLY A 142 -9.74 19.36 0.85
C GLY A 142 -10.40 18.00 1.07
N LEU A 143 -11.30 17.94 2.05
CA LEU A 143 -11.99 16.69 2.42
C LEU A 143 -12.78 16.07 1.26
N TRP A 144 -13.29 16.89 0.34
CA TRP A 144 -14.01 16.39 -0.85
C TRP A 144 -13.10 15.70 -1.87
N GLU A 145 -11.81 15.47 -1.59
CA GLU A 145 -10.86 14.75 -2.46
C GLU A 145 -10.28 13.49 -1.79
N VAL A 146 -10.68 13.18 -0.56
CA VAL A 146 -10.08 12.08 0.22
C VAL A 146 -10.39 10.69 -0.34
N LEU A 147 -11.34 10.57 -1.25
CA LEU A 147 -11.67 9.30 -1.91
C LEU A 147 -10.90 9.10 -3.22
N VAL A 148 -10.07 10.07 -3.63
CA VAL A 148 -9.26 9.95 -4.85
C VAL A 148 -8.05 9.05 -4.56
N GLU A 149 -7.88 8.04 -5.39
CA GLU A 149 -6.75 7.10 -5.31
C GLU A 149 -5.61 7.55 -6.21
N ASN A 150 -4.58 8.17 -5.63
CA ASN A 150 -3.41 8.63 -6.36
C ASN A 150 -2.39 7.51 -6.57
N ARG A 151 -2.80 6.34 -7.10
CA ARG A 151 -1.95 5.14 -7.18
C ARG A 151 -0.58 5.38 -7.81
N GLY A 152 -0.50 6.26 -8.80
CA GLY A 152 0.75 6.72 -9.44
C GLY A 152 1.79 7.31 -8.47
N LEU A 153 1.37 7.78 -7.29
CA LEU A 153 2.18 8.38 -6.23
C LEU A 153 2.47 7.42 -5.07
N SER A 154 1.97 6.18 -5.12
CA SER A 154 2.14 5.22 -4.05
C SER A 154 3.61 4.91 -3.75
N TRP A 155 3.92 4.82 -2.46
CA TRP A 155 5.30 4.75 -1.96
C TRP A 155 6.00 3.47 -2.42
N CYS A 156 5.26 2.36 -2.55
CA CYS A 156 5.79 1.05 -2.93
C CYS A 156 5.58 0.67 -4.39
N ILE A 157 4.63 1.32 -5.10
CA ILE A 157 4.18 0.84 -6.42
C ILE A 157 3.80 1.95 -7.40
N GLY A 158 3.83 3.22 -7.01
CA GLY A 158 3.58 4.35 -7.91
C GLY A 158 4.78 4.64 -8.81
N GLY A 159 4.56 4.84 -10.11
CA GLY A 159 5.64 5.13 -11.07
C GLY A 159 5.51 6.49 -11.77
N GLN A 160 4.62 7.36 -11.29
CA GLN A 160 4.41 8.68 -11.86
C GLN A 160 5.67 9.56 -11.67
N GLY A 161 6.12 10.21 -12.73
CA GLY A 161 7.35 11.00 -12.71
C GLY A 161 8.61 10.16 -12.47
N ASN A 162 9.54 10.70 -11.66
CA ASN A 162 10.81 10.05 -11.32
C ASN A 162 11.20 10.40 -9.87
N TRP A 163 12.34 9.88 -9.39
CA TRP A 163 12.78 10.05 -8.00
C TRP A 163 12.99 11.52 -7.58
N LYS A 164 13.22 12.43 -8.56
CA LYS A 164 13.41 13.86 -8.30
C LYS A 164 12.10 14.57 -8.02
N SER A 165 10.99 14.16 -8.65
CA SER A 165 9.67 14.76 -8.47
C SER A 165 8.82 13.99 -7.45
N HIS A 166 8.81 12.66 -7.54
CA HIS A 166 8.03 11.76 -6.70
C HIS A 166 8.91 10.57 -6.34
N LEU A 167 9.53 10.58 -5.16
CA LEU A 167 10.26 9.40 -4.70
C LEU A 167 9.25 8.29 -4.39
N THR A 168 9.39 7.18 -5.10
CA THR A 168 8.65 5.94 -4.90
C THR A 168 9.61 4.78 -5.13
N LEU A 169 9.30 3.60 -4.62
CA LEU A 169 10.14 2.42 -4.83
C LEU A 169 10.33 2.09 -6.33
N PRO A 170 9.29 2.14 -7.20
CA PRO A 170 9.52 2.04 -8.65
C PRO A 170 10.43 3.13 -9.21
N ASN A 171 10.29 4.38 -8.76
CA ASN A 171 11.10 5.49 -9.27
C ASN A 171 12.58 5.38 -8.85
N ILE A 172 12.87 4.68 -7.75
CA ILE A 172 14.23 4.27 -7.39
C ILE A 172 14.71 3.11 -8.28
N LEU A 173 13.92 2.04 -8.38
CA LEU A 173 14.29 0.84 -9.13
C LEU A 173 14.47 1.10 -10.64
N LYS A 174 13.70 2.02 -11.23
CA LYS A 174 13.86 2.46 -12.64
C LYS A 174 15.26 3.02 -12.94
N VAL A 175 15.96 3.54 -11.94
CA VAL A 175 17.35 4.01 -12.10
C VAL A 175 18.31 2.84 -12.34
N PHE A 176 18.05 1.68 -11.73
CA PHE A 176 18.85 0.46 -11.88
C PHE A 176 18.35 -0.43 -13.03
N ASN A 177 17.05 -0.44 -13.30
CA ASN A 177 16.42 -1.14 -14.40
C ASN A 177 15.36 -0.26 -15.10
N PRO A 178 15.71 0.41 -16.20
CA PRO A 178 14.76 1.21 -16.97
C PRO A 178 13.61 0.42 -17.60
N LYS A 179 13.72 -0.92 -17.67
CA LYS A 179 12.70 -1.83 -18.22
C LYS A 179 11.72 -2.35 -17.15
N LEU A 180 11.84 -1.92 -15.90
CA LEU A 180 10.89 -2.26 -14.84
C LEU A 180 9.46 -1.94 -15.29
N PHE A 181 8.50 -2.80 -14.97
CA PHE A 181 7.08 -2.54 -15.21
C PHE A 181 6.18 -3.10 -14.08
N GLY A 182 4.89 -2.83 -14.15
CA GLY A 182 3.89 -3.24 -13.14
C GLY A 182 3.50 -2.16 -12.14
N PHE A 183 4.22 -1.04 -12.11
CA PHE A 183 3.92 0.13 -11.29
C PHE A 183 2.71 0.92 -11.80
N SER A 184 1.94 1.53 -10.91
CA SER A 184 0.79 2.37 -11.27
C SER A 184 1.23 3.67 -11.94
N LEU A 185 0.47 4.12 -12.95
CA LEU A 185 0.86 5.21 -13.84
C LEU A 185 0.27 6.57 -13.47
N SER A 186 -0.91 6.58 -12.85
CA SER A 186 -1.69 7.78 -12.58
C SER A 186 -2.71 7.53 -11.47
N ASP A 187 -3.52 8.54 -11.17
CA ASP A 187 -4.80 8.37 -10.48
C ASP A 187 -5.59 7.24 -11.15
N SER A 188 -6.03 6.26 -10.37
CA SER A 188 -6.70 5.07 -10.88
C SER A 188 -7.32 4.23 -9.78
N TYR A 189 -8.40 3.51 -10.13
CA TYR A 189 -8.91 2.41 -9.33
C TYR A 189 -8.18 1.11 -9.66
N ASN A 190 -8.21 0.13 -8.76
CA ASN A 190 -7.57 -1.18 -8.95
C ASN A 190 -8.04 -1.94 -10.22
N VAL A 191 -9.19 -1.59 -10.79
CA VAL A 191 -9.73 -2.16 -12.03
C VAL A 191 -9.21 -1.49 -13.31
N HIS A 192 -8.67 -0.27 -13.21
CA HIS A 192 -8.16 0.47 -14.36
C HIS A 192 -6.83 -0.09 -14.84
N LYS A 193 -6.60 -0.06 -16.15
CA LYS A 193 -5.31 -0.48 -16.73
C LYS A 193 -4.14 0.33 -16.17
N THR A 194 -4.33 1.60 -15.84
CA THR A 194 -3.30 2.47 -15.24
C THR A 194 -2.89 2.07 -13.83
N ALA A 195 -3.69 1.26 -13.10
CA ALA A 195 -3.28 0.70 -11.82
C ALA A 195 -2.22 -0.41 -11.94
N GLN A 196 -2.14 -1.06 -13.11
CA GLN A 196 -1.19 -2.14 -13.40
C GLN A 196 -1.30 -3.26 -12.35
N PHE A 197 -0.22 -3.59 -11.62
CA PHE A 197 -0.19 -4.64 -10.60
C PHE A 197 -0.35 -4.13 -9.17
N ASN A 198 -0.90 -2.92 -9.00
CA ASN A 198 -1.42 -2.44 -7.73
C ASN A 198 -2.89 -2.86 -7.57
N ILE A 199 -3.12 -3.97 -6.86
CA ILE A 199 -4.48 -4.49 -6.63
C ILE A 199 -5.08 -4.07 -5.29
N ALA A 200 -4.40 -3.21 -4.53
CA ALA A 200 -4.87 -2.76 -3.22
C ALA A 200 -6.31 -2.25 -3.28
N GLU A 201 -7.12 -2.56 -2.29
CA GLU A 201 -8.53 -2.16 -2.23
C GLU A 201 -8.76 -1.30 -0.99
N ASN A 202 -9.39 -0.14 -1.18
CA ASN A 202 -9.71 0.73 -0.07
C ASN A 202 -10.67 -0.02 0.85
N ILE A 203 -10.47 0.06 2.17
CA ILE A 203 -11.17 -0.70 3.23
C ILE A 203 -10.77 -2.17 3.41
N ALA A 204 -9.84 -2.71 2.61
CA ALA A 204 -9.40 -4.10 2.77
C ALA A 204 -8.83 -4.36 4.17
N THR A 205 -9.17 -5.53 4.71
CA THR A 205 -8.61 -6.08 5.94
C THR A 205 -7.69 -7.26 5.62
N THR A 206 -7.01 -7.81 6.62
CA THR A 206 -6.16 -8.99 6.41
C THR A 206 -6.96 -10.19 5.91
N SER A 207 -8.23 -10.32 6.32
CA SER A 207 -9.15 -11.36 5.86
C SER A 207 -9.38 -11.37 4.35
N ASP A 208 -9.22 -10.21 3.68
CA ASP A 208 -9.38 -10.05 2.23
C ASP A 208 -8.12 -10.41 1.44
N MET A 209 -6.99 -10.61 2.12
CA MET A 209 -5.68 -10.79 1.47
C MET A 209 -5.55 -12.08 0.65
N PRO A 210 -6.12 -13.23 1.04
CA PRO A 210 -6.12 -14.42 0.19
C PRO A 210 -6.81 -14.18 -1.15
N TYR A 211 -7.86 -13.35 -1.17
CA TYR A 211 -8.53 -12.95 -2.40
C TYR A 211 -7.66 -12.00 -3.23
N ASN A 212 -7.12 -10.95 -2.62
CA ASN A 212 -6.26 -9.97 -3.27
C ASN A 212 -5.04 -10.65 -3.95
N ALA A 213 -4.44 -11.64 -3.30
CA ALA A 213 -3.36 -12.43 -3.87
C ALA A 213 -3.78 -13.25 -5.10
N ARG A 214 -4.97 -13.87 -5.08
CA ARG A 214 -5.53 -14.58 -6.24
C ARG A 214 -5.76 -13.63 -7.41
N ALA A 215 -6.38 -12.48 -7.17
CA ALA A 215 -6.64 -11.46 -8.19
C ALA A 215 -5.34 -10.94 -8.82
N LEU A 216 -4.30 -10.71 -8.00
CA LEU A 216 -2.98 -10.33 -8.51
C LEU A 216 -2.39 -11.38 -9.44
N MET A 217 -2.41 -12.65 -9.02
CA MET A 217 -1.83 -13.75 -9.80
C MET A 217 -2.59 -13.99 -11.10
N GLU A 218 -3.91 -13.89 -11.10
CA GLU A 218 -4.72 -13.97 -12.32
C GLU A 218 -4.36 -12.84 -13.29
N ARG A 219 -4.26 -11.60 -12.80
CA ARG A 219 -3.86 -10.45 -13.62
C ARG A 219 -2.47 -10.62 -14.22
N MET A 220 -1.50 -11.07 -13.42
CA MET A 220 -0.13 -11.31 -13.90
C MET A 220 -0.06 -12.43 -14.94
N LYS A 221 -0.83 -13.52 -14.77
CA LYS A 221 -0.87 -14.63 -15.75
C LYS A 221 -1.52 -14.24 -17.08
N GLN A 222 -2.41 -13.26 -17.08
CA GLN A 222 -3.09 -12.75 -18.27
C GLN A 222 -2.31 -11.64 -18.98
N ASP A 223 -1.33 -11.02 -18.32
CA ASP A 223 -0.52 -9.95 -18.92
C ASP A 223 0.61 -10.55 -19.77
N PRO A 224 0.63 -10.33 -21.11
CA PRO A 224 1.61 -10.94 -21.99
C PRO A 224 3.05 -10.45 -21.75
N ARG A 225 3.24 -9.37 -20.97
CA ARG A 225 4.57 -8.86 -20.60
C ARG A 225 5.21 -9.69 -19.48
N VAL A 226 4.42 -10.48 -18.75
CA VAL A 226 4.86 -11.23 -17.58
C VAL A 226 5.29 -12.64 -17.98
N ASP A 227 6.57 -12.93 -17.79
CA ASP A 227 7.08 -14.30 -17.75
C ASP A 227 7.19 -14.75 -16.29
N MET A 228 6.16 -15.45 -15.83
CA MET A 228 6.05 -15.90 -14.43
C MET A 228 7.26 -16.72 -13.96
N LYS A 229 7.94 -17.45 -14.85
CA LYS A 229 9.01 -18.40 -14.51
C LYS A 229 10.40 -17.81 -14.60
N ARG A 230 10.60 -16.76 -15.41
CA ARG A 230 11.94 -16.19 -15.68
C ARG A 230 12.18 -14.84 -15.01
N GLN A 231 11.17 -13.99 -14.94
CA GLN A 231 11.30 -12.64 -14.38
C GLN A 231 11.30 -12.67 -12.86
N TRP A 232 12.12 -11.82 -12.25
CA TRP A 232 12.08 -11.60 -10.81
C TRP A 232 11.04 -10.53 -10.45
N LYS A 233 10.26 -10.83 -9.42
CA LYS A 233 9.17 -9.96 -8.98
C LYS A 233 9.42 -9.46 -7.56
N LEU A 234 9.16 -8.18 -7.36
CA LEU A 234 9.12 -7.55 -6.05
C LEU A 234 7.66 -7.26 -5.70
N LEU A 235 7.12 -7.98 -4.73
CA LEU A 235 5.75 -7.79 -4.25
C LEU A 235 5.77 -7.09 -2.90
N THR A 236 5.09 -5.96 -2.77
CA THR A 236 4.86 -5.33 -1.46
C THR A 236 3.49 -5.71 -0.92
N PHE A 237 3.46 -6.28 0.28
CA PHE A 237 2.27 -6.66 1.02
C PHE A 237 2.20 -5.84 2.32
N MET A 238 1.27 -4.89 2.37
CA MET A 238 0.98 -4.09 3.56
C MET A 238 -0.50 -4.14 3.91
N ILE A 239 -0.83 -4.54 5.13
CA ILE A 239 -2.22 -4.61 5.63
C ILE A 239 -2.25 -4.43 7.15
N GLY A 240 -3.45 -4.36 7.72
CA GLY A 240 -3.67 -4.23 9.16
C GLY A 240 -4.34 -2.91 9.56
N GLY A 241 -4.37 -1.90 8.69
CA GLY A 241 -4.91 -0.59 9.04
C GLY A 241 -6.39 -0.67 9.43
N ASN A 242 -7.21 -1.18 8.53
CA ASN A 242 -8.66 -1.30 8.72
C ASN A 242 -9.04 -2.35 9.78
N ASP A 243 -8.23 -3.39 9.96
CA ASP A 243 -8.40 -4.38 11.02
C ASP A 243 -8.50 -3.71 12.40
N PHE A 244 -7.67 -2.69 12.66
CA PHE A 244 -7.67 -1.95 13.93
C PHE A 244 -8.47 -0.64 13.90
N CYS A 245 -8.72 -0.07 12.72
CA CYS A 245 -9.48 1.17 12.59
C CYS A 245 -10.99 0.98 12.52
N SER A 246 -11.48 -0.13 11.97
CA SER A 246 -12.90 -0.37 11.75
C SER A 246 -13.42 -1.72 12.24
N ASP A 247 -12.59 -2.76 12.37
CA ASP A 247 -13.09 -4.11 12.69
C ASP A 247 -12.93 -4.50 14.18
N ILE A 248 -11.79 -4.18 14.80
CA ILE A 248 -11.45 -4.67 16.16
C ILE A 248 -12.52 -4.40 17.23
N CYS A 249 -13.23 -3.28 17.17
CA CYS A 249 -14.21 -2.90 18.17
C CYS A 249 -15.52 -3.71 18.12
N TYR A 250 -15.70 -4.52 17.08
CA TYR A 250 -16.82 -5.46 16.94
C TYR A 250 -16.44 -6.90 17.35
N GLN A 251 -15.18 -7.12 17.74
CA GLN A 251 -14.68 -8.45 18.11
C GLN A 251 -14.89 -8.71 19.60
N SER A 252 -15.71 -9.72 19.92
CA SER A 252 -16.00 -10.14 21.31
C SER A 252 -14.76 -10.69 22.02
N ASN A 253 -13.88 -11.38 21.28
CA ASN A 253 -12.57 -11.83 21.76
C ASN A 253 -11.48 -11.49 20.74
N ALA A 254 -10.89 -10.31 20.89
CA ALA A 254 -9.87 -9.81 19.97
C ALA A 254 -8.59 -10.67 19.92
N THR A 255 -8.26 -11.40 20.98
CA THR A 255 -7.08 -12.30 20.97
C THR A 255 -7.35 -13.54 20.11
N LEU A 256 -8.54 -14.12 20.25
CA LEU A 256 -8.96 -15.26 19.44
C LEU A 256 -9.06 -14.85 17.96
N TRP A 257 -9.74 -13.74 17.66
CA TRP A 257 -9.84 -13.19 16.30
C TRP A 257 -8.46 -12.97 15.66
N LEU A 258 -7.49 -12.44 16.40
CA LEU A 258 -6.15 -12.22 15.90
C LEU A 258 -5.45 -13.53 15.49
N ASN A 259 -5.52 -14.56 16.33
CA ASN A 259 -4.82 -15.83 16.11
C ASN A 259 -5.56 -16.74 15.11
N ASP A 260 -6.89 -16.79 15.17
CA ASP A 260 -7.70 -17.73 14.40
C ASP A 260 -8.22 -17.19 13.08
N VAL A 261 -8.23 -15.87 12.89
CA VAL A 261 -8.68 -15.24 11.64
C VAL A 261 -7.51 -14.55 10.97
N GLN A 262 -6.92 -13.55 11.65
CA GLN A 262 -5.95 -12.66 11.02
C GLN A 262 -4.63 -13.36 10.69
N GLU A 263 -4.05 -14.11 11.64
CA GLU A 263 -2.84 -14.91 11.40
C GLU A 263 -3.05 -15.99 10.33
N LYS A 264 -4.18 -16.71 10.38
CA LYS A 264 -4.50 -17.75 9.38
C LYS A 264 -4.64 -17.15 7.98
N ALA A 265 -5.26 -15.98 7.85
CA ALA A 265 -5.39 -15.27 6.58
C ALA A 265 -4.01 -14.81 6.03
N LEU A 266 -3.11 -14.29 6.88
CA LEU A 266 -1.74 -13.95 6.48
C LEU A 266 -0.99 -15.18 5.95
N ILE A 267 -0.98 -16.27 6.71
CA ILE A 267 -0.27 -17.50 6.34
C ILE A 267 -0.86 -18.08 5.04
N ALA A 268 -2.18 -18.14 4.92
CA ALA A 268 -2.84 -18.64 3.72
C ALA A 268 -2.49 -17.79 2.48
N THR A 269 -2.44 -16.46 2.64
CA THR A 269 -2.04 -15.54 1.58
C THR A 269 -0.60 -15.79 1.12
N LEU A 270 0.34 -15.84 2.07
CA LEU A 270 1.76 -16.03 1.77
C LEU A 270 2.04 -17.42 1.17
N ARG A 271 1.37 -18.47 1.64
CA ARG A 271 1.45 -19.82 1.04
C ARG A 271 0.97 -19.80 -0.41
N TYR A 272 -0.19 -19.18 -0.67
CA TYR A 272 -0.68 -19.05 -2.04
C TYR A 272 0.30 -18.28 -2.94
N LEU A 273 0.87 -17.17 -2.46
CA LEU A 273 1.87 -16.41 -3.21
C LEU A 273 3.13 -17.22 -3.51
N ARG A 274 3.64 -17.98 -2.53
CA ARG A 274 4.77 -18.90 -2.70
C ARG A 274 4.49 -19.90 -3.80
N ASP A 275 3.32 -20.54 -3.75
CA ASP A 275 2.97 -21.63 -4.67
C ASP A 275 2.62 -21.11 -6.08
N ALA A 276 2.07 -19.89 -6.18
CA ALA A 276 1.59 -19.32 -7.46
C ALA A 276 2.60 -18.38 -8.14
N SER A 277 3.62 -17.89 -7.44
CA SER A 277 4.55 -16.86 -7.91
C SER A 277 6.02 -17.24 -7.68
N PRO A 278 6.60 -18.13 -8.50
CA PRO A 278 8.04 -18.45 -8.41
C PRO A 278 8.87 -17.19 -8.71
N ARG A 279 10.13 -17.12 -8.29
CA ARG A 279 10.98 -15.91 -8.46
C ARG A 279 10.40 -14.62 -7.85
N THR A 280 9.99 -14.67 -6.58
CA THR A 280 9.38 -13.51 -5.91
C THR A 280 10.05 -13.18 -4.59
N LEU A 281 10.42 -11.92 -4.41
CA LEU A 281 10.73 -11.33 -3.12
C LEU A 281 9.49 -10.58 -2.63
N VAL A 282 8.99 -10.95 -1.46
CA VAL A 282 7.85 -10.29 -0.81
C VAL A 282 8.35 -9.38 0.31
N ASN A 283 8.09 -8.09 0.19
CA ASN A 283 8.19 -7.14 1.31
C ASN A 283 6.92 -7.23 2.15
N LEU A 284 7.01 -7.78 3.36
CA LEU A 284 5.91 -7.79 4.33
C LEU A 284 6.04 -6.57 5.25
N VAL A 285 5.05 -5.69 5.24
CA VAL A 285 5.14 -4.36 5.85
C VAL A 285 3.96 -4.14 6.80
N PRO A 286 4.17 -3.76 8.07
CA PRO A 286 3.07 -3.44 8.97
C PRO A 286 2.45 -2.09 8.58
N SER A 287 1.13 -1.93 8.78
CA SER A 287 0.47 -0.63 8.57
C SER A 287 0.99 0.43 9.57
N PRO A 288 1.31 1.66 9.14
CA PRO A 288 1.73 2.74 10.03
C PRO A 288 0.56 3.48 10.68
N LEU A 289 -0.68 3.11 10.36
CA LEU A 289 -1.86 3.93 10.63
C LEU A 289 -2.02 4.22 12.13
N ILE A 290 -1.96 3.19 12.97
CA ILE A 290 -2.13 3.34 14.42
C ILE A 290 -0.97 4.14 15.03
N SER A 291 0.29 3.87 14.66
CA SER A 291 1.44 4.61 15.21
C SER A 291 1.40 6.10 14.84
N LEU A 292 1.10 6.43 13.59
CA LEU A 292 0.93 7.81 13.12
C LEU A 292 -0.21 8.52 13.85
N MET A 293 -1.38 7.89 13.94
CA MET A 293 -2.54 8.50 14.59
C MET A 293 -2.30 8.79 16.07
N PHE A 294 -1.69 7.86 16.81
CA PHE A 294 -1.35 8.11 18.22
C PHE A 294 -0.24 9.14 18.39
N SER A 295 0.66 9.29 17.42
CA SER A 295 1.68 10.34 17.49
C SER A 295 1.08 11.75 17.38
N MET A 296 0.00 11.89 16.63
CA MET A 296 -0.71 13.16 16.44
C MET A 296 -1.54 13.59 17.65
N ASP A 297 -1.77 12.73 18.64
CA ASP A 297 -2.45 13.12 19.88
C ASP A 297 -1.61 14.10 20.72
N LYS A 298 -0.32 14.25 20.39
CA LYS A 298 0.62 15.16 21.07
C LYS A 298 0.70 16.54 20.43
N VAL A 299 -0.08 16.82 19.39
CA VAL A 299 0.02 18.06 18.61
C VAL A 299 -1.35 18.63 18.30
N ASN A 300 -1.40 19.93 18.02
CA ASN A 300 -2.61 20.58 17.54
C ASN A 300 -2.83 20.20 16.08
N THR A 301 -3.89 19.43 15.81
CA THR A 301 -4.25 18.99 14.47
C THR A 301 -5.31 19.92 13.84
N PRO A 302 -5.31 20.10 12.51
CA PRO A 302 -6.34 20.88 11.81
C PRO A 302 -7.75 20.34 12.01
N LEU A 303 -8.76 21.19 11.81
CA LEU A 303 -10.18 20.79 11.90
C LEU A 303 -10.52 19.60 10.99
N THR A 304 -9.93 19.53 9.80
CA THR A 304 -10.14 18.43 8.86
C THR A 304 -9.76 17.08 9.45
N CYS A 305 -8.70 17.03 10.27
CA CYS A 305 -8.25 15.83 10.97
C CYS A 305 -9.22 15.42 12.09
N ASN A 306 -9.75 16.40 12.82
CA ASN A 306 -10.76 16.14 13.87
C ASN A 306 -12.08 15.63 13.30
N LEU A 307 -12.42 16.01 12.06
CA LEU A 307 -13.61 15.54 11.36
C LEU A 307 -13.40 14.15 10.72
N ALA A 308 -12.25 13.90 10.08
CA ALA A 308 -12.05 12.68 9.31
C ALA A 308 -11.64 11.47 10.16
N ARG A 309 -10.76 11.64 11.16
CA ARG A 309 -10.23 10.51 11.96
C ARG A 309 -11.32 9.67 12.65
N PRO A 310 -12.38 10.27 13.25
CA PRO A 310 -13.48 9.48 13.83
C PRO A 310 -14.33 8.71 12.82
N ILE A 311 -14.35 9.14 11.56
CA ILE A 311 -15.11 8.51 10.47
C ILE A 311 -14.30 7.34 9.89
N GLU A 312 -13.07 7.62 9.47
CA GLU A 312 -12.18 6.65 8.79
C GLU A 312 -11.59 5.61 9.77
N CYS A 313 -11.51 5.94 11.06
CA CYS A 313 -10.94 5.07 12.09
C CYS A 313 -11.82 5.06 13.35
N SER A 314 -13.07 4.65 13.17
CA SER A 314 -14.14 4.72 14.17
C SER A 314 -13.89 3.89 15.42
N CYS A 315 -13.20 2.74 15.34
CA CYS A 315 -12.86 1.95 16.52
C CYS A 315 -11.88 2.66 17.45
N ILE A 316 -10.99 3.49 16.89
CA ILE A 316 -10.01 4.24 17.69
C ILE A 316 -10.59 5.59 18.09
N PHE A 317 -11.08 6.39 17.14
CA PHE A 317 -11.43 7.79 17.40
C PHE A 317 -12.92 8.05 17.57
N GLY A 318 -13.77 7.06 17.30
CA GLY A 318 -15.21 7.17 17.53
C GLY A 318 -15.53 7.28 19.02
N GLN A 319 -16.50 8.14 19.35
CA GLN A 319 -16.89 8.44 20.74
C GLN A 319 -17.23 7.16 21.53
N LYS A 320 -17.94 6.23 20.90
CA LYS A 320 -18.36 4.94 21.48
C LYS A 320 -17.21 4.08 22.00
N PHE A 321 -16.05 4.12 21.34
CA PHE A 321 -14.93 3.21 21.59
C PHE A 321 -13.67 3.90 22.10
N SER A 322 -13.70 5.22 22.21
CA SER A 322 -12.57 6.07 22.63
C SER A 322 -11.88 5.64 23.93
N ARG A 323 -12.59 4.98 24.86
CA ARG A 323 -12.03 4.44 26.11
C ARG A 323 -11.12 3.22 25.91
N ASN A 324 -11.30 2.47 24.82
CA ASN A 324 -10.58 1.23 24.53
C ASN A 324 -9.38 1.42 23.60
N ARG A 325 -9.08 2.67 23.19
CA ARG A 325 -7.99 3.01 22.25
C ARG A 325 -6.65 2.38 22.62
N GLU A 326 -6.26 2.49 23.89
CA GLU A 326 -4.99 1.94 24.38
C GLU A 326 -4.95 0.41 24.33
N LEU A 327 -6.08 -0.25 24.56
CA LEU A 327 -6.20 -1.69 24.38
C LEU A 327 -6.04 -2.07 22.91
N PHE A 328 -6.73 -1.37 22.00
CA PHE A 328 -6.62 -1.62 20.56
C PHE A 328 -5.20 -1.38 20.04
N ARG A 329 -4.50 -0.34 20.52
CA ARG A 329 -3.08 -0.11 20.24
C ARG A 329 -2.19 -1.28 20.70
N LYS A 330 -2.46 -1.86 21.89
CA LYS A 330 -1.72 -3.03 22.36
C LYS A 330 -1.96 -4.27 21.50
N ILE A 331 -3.18 -4.44 20.99
CA ILE A 331 -3.54 -5.58 20.14
C ILE A 331 -2.93 -5.43 18.74
N GLU A 332 -2.95 -4.22 18.15
CA GLU A 332 -2.23 -3.94 16.91
C GLU A 332 -0.72 -4.26 17.03
N ARG A 333 -0.09 -3.89 18.15
CA ARG A 333 1.31 -4.26 18.42
C ARG A 333 1.54 -5.75 18.53
N LYS A 334 0.53 -6.55 18.90
CA LYS A 334 0.63 -8.02 18.85
C LYS A 334 0.54 -8.50 17.41
N PHE A 335 -0.34 -7.91 16.59
CA PHE A 335 -0.45 -8.23 15.17
C PHE A 335 0.85 -7.98 14.40
N THR A 336 1.51 -6.83 14.62
CA THR A 336 2.78 -6.53 13.94
C THR A 336 3.88 -7.51 14.33
N ARG A 337 3.90 -7.99 15.58
CA ARG A 337 4.79 -9.08 16.02
C ARG A 337 4.44 -10.42 15.37
N ILE A 338 3.16 -10.70 15.12
CA ILE A 338 2.72 -11.88 14.38
C ILE A 338 3.22 -11.79 12.93
N MET A 339 3.06 -10.66 12.26
CA MET A 339 3.59 -10.44 10.90
C MET A 339 5.12 -10.66 10.86
N GLU A 340 5.84 -10.06 11.82
CA GLU A 340 7.28 -10.25 11.97
C GLU A 340 7.65 -11.72 12.16
N ARG A 341 7.00 -12.43 13.09
CA ARG A 341 7.23 -13.87 13.32
C ARG A 341 6.94 -14.72 12.08
N ILE A 342 5.82 -14.48 11.41
CA ILE A 342 5.41 -15.22 10.19
C ILE A 342 6.48 -15.07 9.10
N SER A 343 7.08 -13.88 8.97
CA SER A 343 8.13 -13.65 7.97
C SER A 343 9.40 -14.50 8.16
N TYR A 344 9.59 -15.10 9.34
CA TYR A 344 10.72 -15.98 9.65
C TYR A 344 10.38 -17.47 9.52
N LEU A 345 9.13 -17.82 9.15
CA LEU A 345 8.76 -19.23 8.99
C LEU A 345 9.58 -19.86 7.84
N PRO A 346 10.25 -21.02 8.08
CA PRO A 346 11.10 -21.64 7.07
C PRO A 346 10.41 -21.92 5.73
N GLU A 347 9.10 -22.17 5.76
CA GLU A 347 8.30 -22.43 4.56
C GLU A 347 8.20 -21.25 3.58
N PHE A 348 8.64 -20.05 3.99
CA PHE A 348 8.67 -18.84 3.17
C PHE A 348 10.08 -18.44 2.76
N HIS A 349 11.05 -19.36 2.83
CA HIS A 349 12.40 -19.13 2.33
C HIS A 349 12.87 -20.29 1.47
N ALA A 350 12.96 -20.03 0.18
CA ALA A 350 13.46 -20.92 -0.85
C ALA A 350 14.34 -20.12 -1.83
N ASP A 351 15.03 -20.82 -2.73
CA ASP A 351 15.87 -20.15 -3.73
C ASP A 351 15.06 -19.21 -4.62
N ASP A 352 13.83 -19.53 -4.98
CA ASP A 352 13.02 -18.71 -5.87
C ASP A 352 11.93 -17.90 -5.14
N PHE A 353 11.80 -18.02 -3.83
CA PHE A 353 10.76 -17.28 -3.09
C PHE A 353 11.24 -16.89 -1.71
N THR A 354 11.05 -15.63 -1.33
CA THR A 354 11.29 -15.23 0.06
C THR A 354 10.39 -14.12 0.56
N VAL A 355 10.04 -14.16 1.85
CA VAL A 355 9.36 -13.07 2.55
C VAL A 355 10.36 -12.36 3.45
N VAL A 356 10.39 -11.03 3.40
CA VAL A 356 11.23 -10.20 4.27
C VAL A 356 10.35 -9.18 4.96
N TYR A 357 10.38 -9.17 6.29
CA TYR A 357 9.72 -8.14 7.08
C TYR A 357 10.49 -6.82 7.01
N GLN A 358 9.78 -5.73 6.71
CA GLN A 358 10.35 -4.40 6.53
C GLN A 358 9.76 -3.44 7.57
N PRO A 359 10.42 -3.24 8.71
CA PRO A 359 9.86 -2.57 9.88
C PRO A 359 9.90 -1.03 9.87
N PHE A 360 10.28 -0.38 8.76
CA PHE A 360 10.36 1.10 8.70
C PHE A 360 9.05 1.81 9.10
N PHE A 361 7.88 1.16 9.01
CA PHE A 361 6.61 1.71 9.50
C PHE A 361 6.29 1.44 10.97
N LYS A 362 6.99 0.51 11.64
CA LYS A 362 6.70 0.05 13.00
C LYS A 362 6.63 1.21 14.01
N ASP A 363 7.57 2.15 13.89
CA ASP A 363 7.66 3.36 14.72
C ASP A 363 7.42 4.64 13.90
N ALA A 364 6.62 4.56 12.83
CA ALA A 364 6.26 5.72 12.03
C ALA A 364 5.53 6.78 12.88
N ASN A 365 5.89 8.04 12.65
CA ASN A 365 5.50 9.13 13.52
C ASN A 365 5.55 10.46 12.74
N VAL A 366 4.67 11.42 13.07
CA VAL A 366 4.75 12.80 12.52
C VAL A 366 5.97 13.57 13.03
N PHE A 367 6.59 13.11 14.11
CA PHE A 367 7.91 13.52 14.55
C PHE A 367 8.94 12.62 13.88
N TYR A 368 9.83 13.20 13.08
CA TYR A 368 10.96 12.44 12.54
C TYR A 368 11.82 11.87 13.67
N ARG A 369 12.48 10.73 13.41
CA ARG A 369 13.32 10.07 14.41
C ARG A 369 14.35 11.04 14.98
N ASN A 370 14.47 11.05 16.32
CA ASN A 370 15.34 11.93 17.10
C ASN A 370 15.02 13.43 16.99
N GLU A 371 13.79 13.78 16.60
CA GLU A 371 13.34 15.17 16.53
C GLU A 371 12.09 15.42 17.38
N ASN A 372 12.00 16.63 17.92
CA ASN A 372 10.89 17.07 18.77
C ASN A 372 9.88 17.97 18.04
N LYS A 373 10.14 18.30 16.75
CA LYS A 373 9.24 19.13 15.95
C LYS A 373 8.36 18.23 15.08
N PRO A 374 7.02 18.36 15.16
CA PRO A 374 6.13 17.58 14.32
C PRO A 374 6.10 18.14 12.90
N ASP A 375 5.88 17.24 11.95
CA ASP A 375 5.66 17.55 10.55
C ASP A 375 4.34 16.93 10.07
N LEU A 376 3.24 17.66 10.31
CA LEU A 376 1.91 17.25 9.86
C LEU A 376 1.76 17.27 8.33
N THR A 377 2.73 17.80 7.58
CA THR A 377 2.71 17.76 6.11
C THR A 377 2.98 16.36 5.57
N LEU A 378 3.42 15.42 6.41
CA LEU A 378 3.52 13.98 6.10
C LEU A 378 2.16 13.31 5.91
N MET A 379 1.11 13.87 6.50
CA MET A 379 -0.24 13.35 6.40
C MET A 379 -1.01 14.06 5.29
N ALA A 380 -2.01 13.39 4.72
CA ALA A 380 -3.01 14.01 3.87
C ALA A 380 -3.94 14.91 4.69
N ILE A 381 -4.91 15.55 4.04
CA ILE A 381 -5.81 16.52 4.70
C ILE A 381 -6.69 15.87 5.78
N ASP A 382 -6.91 14.56 5.71
CA ASP A 382 -7.70 13.77 6.65
C ASP A 382 -6.93 13.32 7.91
N CYS A 383 -5.60 13.44 7.94
CA CYS A 383 -4.74 12.86 8.98
C CYS A 383 -4.95 11.34 9.19
N VAL A 384 -5.31 10.61 8.14
CA VAL A 384 -5.46 9.15 8.11
C VAL A 384 -4.49 8.61 7.07
N HIS A 385 -4.56 9.16 5.86
CA HIS A 385 -3.67 8.80 4.77
C HIS A 385 -2.39 9.63 4.77
N LEU A 386 -1.38 9.14 4.06
CA LEU A 386 -0.13 9.87 3.84
C LEU A 386 -0.32 10.89 2.71
N SER A 387 0.31 12.06 2.84
CA SER A 387 0.46 12.97 1.70
C SER A 387 1.47 12.41 0.71
N GLN A 388 1.60 13.04 -0.46
CA GLN A 388 2.68 12.71 -1.40
C GLN A 388 4.08 12.81 -0.76
N LYS A 389 4.31 13.79 0.13
CA LYS A 389 5.55 13.85 0.91
C LYS A 389 5.68 12.66 1.88
N GLY A 390 4.60 12.27 2.56
CA GLY A 390 4.58 11.08 3.41
C GLY A 390 4.90 9.81 2.61
N HIS A 391 4.34 9.68 1.40
CA HIS A 391 4.66 8.61 0.46
C HIS A 391 6.14 8.63 0.05
N ALA A 392 6.73 9.80 -0.22
CA ALA A 392 8.15 9.93 -0.54
C ALA A 392 9.07 9.49 0.61
N VAL A 393 8.76 9.94 1.84
CA VAL A 393 9.49 9.51 3.06
C VAL A 393 9.38 8.00 3.24
N SER A 394 8.20 7.44 3.00
CA SER A 394 7.94 6.00 3.10
C SER A 394 8.73 5.21 2.06
N ALA A 395 8.81 5.70 0.82
CA ALA A 395 9.60 5.11 -0.26
C ALA A 395 11.10 5.06 0.08
N ASN A 396 11.61 6.13 0.68
CA ASN A 396 12.98 6.18 1.19
C ASN A 396 13.19 5.16 2.32
N GLY A 397 12.21 5.02 3.22
CA GLY A 397 12.21 4.07 4.32
C GLY A 397 12.29 2.61 3.85
N ILE A 398 11.38 2.19 2.97
CA ILE A 398 11.40 0.83 2.41
C ILE A 398 12.68 0.53 1.64
N TRP A 399 13.18 1.49 0.85
CA TRP A 399 14.44 1.33 0.12
C TRP A 399 15.60 1.08 1.07
N ASN A 400 15.73 1.92 2.11
CA ASN A 400 16.77 1.73 3.11
C ASN A 400 16.66 0.38 3.82
N ASN A 401 15.45 -0.02 4.20
CA ASN A 401 15.18 -1.32 4.79
C ASN A 401 15.60 -2.48 3.88
N MET A 402 15.36 -2.41 2.57
CA MET A 402 15.83 -3.42 1.61
C MET A 402 17.36 -3.46 1.50
N MET A 403 18.05 -2.34 1.75
CA MET A 403 19.50 -2.18 1.75
C MET A 403 20.14 -2.32 3.14
N GLU A 404 19.38 -2.76 4.15
CA GLU A 404 19.84 -3.00 5.52
C GLU A 404 19.71 -4.48 5.89
N PRO A 405 20.72 -5.06 6.57
CA PRO A 405 20.65 -6.45 6.99
C PRO A 405 19.48 -6.70 7.93
N VAL A 406 18.85 -7.87 7.77
CA VAL A 406 17.80 -8.36 8.66
C VAL A 406 18.29 -8.34 10.11
N GLY A 407 17.42 -7.92 11.03
CA GLY A 407 17.77 -7.71 12.45
C GLY A 407 18.43 -6.35 12.76
N ARG A 408 18.84 -5.57 11.75
CA ARG A 408 19.40 -4.22 11.93
C ARG A 408 18.74 -3.16 11.03
N LYS A 409 17.51 -3.44 10.61
CA LYS A 409 16.71 -2.52 9.77
C LYS A 409 16.25 -1.31 10.59
N SER A 410 16.26 -0.15 9.97
CA SER A 410 15.77 1.10 10.55
C SER A 410 14.27 1.03 10.87
N LEU A 411 13.89 1.66 11.96
CA LEU A 411 12.51 1.77 12.45
C LEU A 411 12.04 3.23 12.35
N GLY A 412 10.82 3.44 11.85
CA GLY A 412 10.18 4.75 11.77
C GLY A 412 10.67 5.64 10.62
N PHE A 413 10.15 6.88 10.61
CA PHE A 413 10.46 7.87 9.59
C PHE A 413 11.72 8.67 9.90
N ASP A 414 12.46 8.96 8.84
CA ASP A 414 13.57 9.91 8.81
C ASP A 414 13.35 10.91 7.68
N HIS A 415 14.08 12.03 7.69
CA HIS A 415 13.95 13.04 6.65
C HIS A 415 14.30 12.46 5.29
N LEU A 416 13.52 12.86 4.29
CA LEU A 416 13.70 12.46 2.91
C LEU A 416 15.14 12.78 2.45
N PHE A 417 15.81 11.81 1.84
CA PHE A 417 17.20 11.90 1.37
C PHE A 417 18.28 12.16 2.44
N ARG A 418 17.95 12.33 3.73
CA ARG A 418 18.97 12.47 4.80
C ARG A 418 19.83 11.22 4.88
N THR A 419 19.17 10.07 4.90
CA THR A 419 19.81 8.77 4.83
C THR A 419 19.31 8.06 3.57
N PHE A 420 20.20 7.77 2.63
CA PHE A 420 19.90 6.98 1.44
C PHE A 420 20.93 5.86 1.31
N LYS A 421 20.54 4.64 1.67
CA LYS A 421 21.43 3.48 1.66
C LYS A 421 21.70 3.04 0.22
N CYS A 422 22.94 2.74 -0.08
CA CYS A 422 23.37 2.30 -1.41
C CYS A 422 23.92 0.88 -1.36
N PRO A 423 23.60 0.04 -2.36
CA PRO A 423 24.28 -1.24 -2.50
C PRO A 423 25.78 -1.00 -2.75
N SER A 424 26.62 -1.97 -2.38
CA SER A 424 28.08 -1.86 -2.53
C SER A 424 28.62 -3.07 -3.28
N LEU A 425 29.87 -3.00 -3.76
CA LEU A 425 30.51 -4.17 -4.40
C LEU A 425 30.67 -5.35 -3.44
N ARG A 426 30.82 -5.09 -2.14
CA ARG A 426 30.90 -6.13 -1.10
C ARG A 426 29.54 -6.78 -0.85
N ASN A 427 28.49 -5.96 -0.79
CA ASN A 427 27.11 -6.38 -0.58
C ASN A 427 26.22 -5.76 -1.67
N PRO A 428 26.17 -6.37 -2.87
CA PRO A 428 25.42 -5.82 -4.00
C PRO A 428 23.95 -6.24 -3.99
N TYR A 429 23.53 -7.05 -3.02
CA TYR A 429 22.24 -7.71 -2.99
C TYR A 429 21.22 -6.96 -2.12
N ILE A 430 19.94 -7.14 -2.45
CA ILE A 430 18.83 -6.85 -1.55
C ILE A 430 18.96 -7.80 -0.34
N TYR A 431 18.85 -7.25 0.87
CA TYR A 431 19.00 -8.03 2.08
C TYR A 431 17.77 -8.89 2.37
N THR A 432 18.05 -10.14 2.72
CA THR A 432 17.14 -11.24 3.05
C THR A 432 17.70 -11.99 4.27
N ASN A 433 16.95 -12.96 4.80
CA ASN A 433 17.38 -13.74 5.97
C ASN A 433 18.69 -14.53 5.73
N TYR A 434 19.06 -14.80 4.48
CA TYR A 434 20.20 -15.66 4.12
C TYR A 434 21.47 -14.89 3.69
N ASN A 435 21.42 -13.56 3.62
CA ASN A 435 22.57 -12.72 3.23
C ASN A 435 22.78 -11.52 4.18
N SER A 436 22.34 -11.64 5.43
CA SER A 436 22.35 -10.58 6.46
C SER A 436 23.37 -10.81 7.60
N PHE A 437 24.43 -11.57 7.34
CA PHE A 437 25.48 -11.91 8.32
C PHE A 437 26.45 -10.77 8.62
#